data_AF-A0A7Z8ZEK1-F1
#
_entry.id   AF-A0A7Z8ZEK1-F1
#
_cell.length_a   1.000
_cell.length_b   1.000
_cell.length_c   1.000
_cell.angle_alpha   90.00
_cell.angle_beta   90.00
_cell.angle_gamma   90.00
#
_symmetry.space_group_name_H-M   'P 1'
#
loop_
_entity.id
_entity.type
_entity.pdbx_description
1 polymer ?
#
loop_
_entity_poly.entity_id
_entity_poly.type
_entity_poly.pdbx_seq_one_letter_code
_entity_poly.pdbx_strand_id
1 'polypeptide(L)'
;MLVAAGQFAVTPDWRANAQTCVALMAQAAEQGASLLVLPEALLARDDSDPDLSVKSAQEIDGGFLGRLREESRNNGLTTVLTIHVPSGEGRAANTLVAIRRGEVIAQYQKLHLYDAFNIQESRRVDAGLQIPALIDVDGVRVGLMTCYDLRFPELALSLALSGAEILVLPPRG
;
A
#
# COMPACT_ATOMS: atom_id res chain seq x y z
N MET A 1 -7.82 -3.08 -19.44
CA MET A 1 -7.64 -2.77 -18.00
C MET A 1 -8.65 -1.75 -17.48
N LEU A 2 -9.49 -2.15 -16.53
CA LEU A 2 -10.32 -1.26 -15.71
C LEU A 2 -9.66 -1.05 -14.34
N VAL A 3 -9.61 0.19 -13.84
CA VAL A 3 -8.95 0.54 -12.57
C VAL A 3 -9.99 1.08 -11.58
N ALA A 4 -9.92 0.62 -10.34
CA ALA A 4 -10.69 1.10 -9.21
C ALA A 4 -9.78 1.80 -8.18
N ALA A 5 -10.29 2.84 -7.54
CA ALA A 5 -9.67 3.50 -6.40
C ALA A 5 -10.59 3.37 -5.19
N GLY A 6 -10.11 2.69 -4.14
CA GLY A 6 -10.85 2.53 -2.89
C GLY A 6 -10.45 3.62 -1.90
N GLN A 7 -11.45 4.21 -1.22
CA GLN A 7 -11.22 5.23 -0.21
C GLN A 7 -12.12 4.97 0.99
N PHE A 8 -11.54 5.03 2.19
CA PHE A 8 -12.25 4.95 3.46
C PHE A 8 -11.40 5.57 4.58
N ALA A 9 -12.04 5.94 5.69
CA ALA A 9 -11.34 6.42 6.87
C ALA A 9 -10.78 5.22 7.65
N VAL A 10 -9.45 5.16 7.80
CA VAL A 10 -8.77 4.11 8.58
C VAL A 10 -9.12 4.30 10.06
N THR A 11 -9.61 3.23 10.68
CA THR A 11 -9.98 3.20 12.10
C THR A 11 -8.81 2.70 12.98
N PRO A 12 -8.91 2.76 14.32
CA PRO A 12 -7.92 2.18 15.22
C PRO A 12 -7.86 0.63 15.21
N ASP A 13 -8.85 -0.08 14.64
CA ASP A 13 -8.89 -1.55 14.61
C ASP A 13 -8.60 -2.09 13.21
N TRP A 14 -7.46 -2.78 13.08
CA TRP A 14 -7.05 -3.41 11.84
C TRP A 14 -8.05 -4.44 11.31
N ARG A 15 -8.85 -5.08 12.18
CA ARG A 15 -9.86 -6.05 11.75
C ARG A 15 -11.01 -5.38 11.02
N ALA A 16 -11.47 -4.23 11.53
CA ALA A 16 -12.48 -3.42 10.87
C ALA A 16 -11.94 -2.89 9.53
N ASN A 17 -10.71 -2.37 9.51
CA ASN A 17 -10.08 -1.88 8.29
C ASN A 17 -9.92 -2.99 7.24
N ALA A 18 -9.50 -4.20 7.64
CA ALA A 18 -9.38 -5.35 6.75
C ALA A 18 -10.74 -5.76 6.17
N GLN A 19 -11.81 -5.74 6.98
CA GLN A 19 -13.16 -6.02 6.51
C GLN A 19 -13.62 -5.01 5.44
N THR A 20 -13.35 -3.72 5.64
CA THR A 20 -13.62 -2.69 4.63
C THR A 20 -12.81 -2.93 3.35
N CYS A 21 -11.52 -3.26 3.47
CA CYS A 21 -10.68 -3.56 2.30
C CYS A 21 -11.20 -4.76 1.52
N VAL A 22 -11.58 -5.85 2.19
CA VAL A 22 -12.16 -7.04 1.56
C VAL A 22 -13.47 -6.70 0.83
N ALA A 23 -14.34 -5.90 1.44
CA ALA A 23 -15.58 -5.46 0.78
C ALA A 23 -15.29 -4.63 -0.49
N LEU A 24 -14.31 -3.72 -0.45
CA LEU A 24 -13.89 -2.93 -1.61
C LEU A 24 -13.25 -3.81 -2.71
N MET A 25 -12.47 -4.83 -2.32
CA MET A 25 -11.91 -5.81 -3.24
C MET A 25 -13.01 -6.60 -3.97
N ALA A 26 -14.00 -7.10 -3.23
CA ALA A 26 -15.13 -7.83 -3.80
C ALA A 26 -15.92 -6.95 -4.78
N GLN A 27 -16.25 -5.72 -4.39
CA GLN A 27 -16.96 -4.77 -5.26
C GLN A 27 -16.19 -4.44 -6.54
N ALA A 28 -14.87 -4.20 -6.43
CA ALA A 28 -14.03 -3.92 -7.59
C ALA A 28 -13.96 -5.12 -8.54
N ALA A 29 -13.84 -6.35 -7.98
CA ALA A 29 -13.85 -7.58 -8.75
C ALA A 29 -15.19 -7.81 -9.46
N GLU A 30 -16.32 -7.59 -8.78
CA GLU A 30 -17.67 -7.68 -9.37
C GLU A 30 -17.87 -6.71 -10.54
N GLN A 31 -17.27 -5.52 -10.45
CA GLN A 31 -17.30 -4.52 -11.53
C GLN A 31 -16.30 -4.81 -12.66
N GLY A 32 -15.51 -5.88 -12.56
CA GLY A 32 -14.53 -6.28 -13.58
C GLY A 32 -13.25 -5.46 -13.56
N ALA A 33 -12.91 -4.82 -12.44
CA ALA A 33 -11.62 -4.13 -12.29
C ALA A 33 -10.46 -5.12 -12.36
N SER A 34 -9.40 -4.73 -13.04
CA SER A 34 -8.13 -5.47 -13.10
C SER A 34 -7.16 -5.03 -12.01
N LEU A 35 -7.31 -3.78 -11.55
CA LEU A 35 -6.46 -3.13 -10.57
C LEU A 35 -7.31 -2.35 -9.56
N LEU A 36 -7.09 -2.57 -8.27
CA LEU A 36 -7.63 -1.76 -7.18
C LEU A 36 -6.48 -1.12 -6.40
N VAL A 37 -6.51 0.20 -6.25
CA VAL A 37 -5.59 0.93 -5.38
C VAL A 37 -6.32 1.33 -4.11
N LEU A 38 -5.86 0.84 -2.97
CA LEU A 38 -6.34 1.22 -1.64
C LEU A 38 -5.39 2.25 -1.00
N PRO A 39 -5.81 2.94 0.08
CA PRO A 39 -5.00 3.98 0.70
C PRO A 39 -3.71 3.49 1.38
N GLU A 40 -2.90 4.44 1.84
CA GLU A 40 -1.67 4.23 2.63
C GLU A 40 -1.99 3.93 4.11
N ALA A 41 -1.14 3.10 4.74
CA ALA A 41 -1.11 2.83 6.18
C ALA A 41 -2.44 2.29 6.76
N LEU A 42 -2.96 1.20 6.17
CA LEU A 42 -4.31 0.70 6.46
C LEU A 42 -4.48 -0.09 7.77
N LEU A 43 -3.41 -0.34 8.52
CA LEU A 43 -3.48 -1.14 9.73
C LEU A 43 -4.30 -0.45 10.82
N ALA A 44 -3.89 0.76 11.20
CA ALA A 44 -4.62 1.52 12.21
C ALA A 44 -4.24 3.00 12.16
N ARG A 45 -5.19 3.85 12.55
CA ARG A 45 -4.97 5.28 12.75
C ARG A 45 -5.86 5.80 13.87
N ASP A 46 -5.31 6.72 14.65
CA ASP A 46 -6.01 7.50 15.67
C ASP A 46 -5.34 8.87 15.76
N ASP A 47 -6.10 9.95 15.68
CA ASP A 47 -5.55 11.31 15.77
C ASP A 47 -5.04 11.65 17.18
N SER A 48 -5.46 10.90 18.21
CA SER A 48 -4.96 11.00 19.58
C SER A 48 -3.67 10.21 19.83
N ASP A 49 -3.33 9.27 18.95
CA ASP A 49 -2.08 8.49 19.00
C ASP A 49 -1.39 8.49 17.63
N PRO A 50 -0.54 9.49 17.35
CA PRO A 50 0.14 9.62 16.06
C PRO A 50 1.10 8.46 15.75
N ASP A 51 1.43 7.63 16.75
CA ASP A 51 2.28 6.46 16.62
C ASP A 51 1.51 5.15 16.43
N LEU A 52 0.18 5.18 16.45
CA LEU A 52 -0.65 3.98 16.36
C LEU A 52 -0.35 3.19 15.08
N SER A 53 -0.12 3.86 13.96
CA SER A 53 0.20 3.20 12.69
C SER A 53 1.43 2.30 12.77
N VAL A 54 2.47 2.70 13.52
CA VAL A 54 3.69 1.90 13.76
C VAL A 54 3.48 0.90 14.90
N LYS A 55 2.78 1.29 15.98
CA LYS A 55 2.46 0.37 17.09
C LYS A 55 1.60 -0.82 16.64
N SER A 56 0.78 -0.61 15.61
CA SER A 56 -0.06 -1.63 15.00
C SER A 56 0.59 -2.34 13.82
N ALA A 57 1.90 -2.13 13.57
CA ALA A 57 2.63 -2.80 12.52
C ALA A 57 2.49 -4.32 12.62
N GLN A 58 2.38 -4.98 11.47
CA GLN A 58 2.26 -6.43 11.36
C GLN A 58 3.27 -6.95 10.36
N GLU A 59 3.73 -8.19 10.57
CA GLU A 59 4.52 -8.90 9.59
C GLU A 59 3.78 -8.99 8.25
N ILE A 60 4.52 -9.21 7.17
CA ILE A 60 3.96 -9.30 5.82
C ILE A 60 2.94 -10.44 5.68
N ASP A 61 3.07 -11.50 6.48
CA ASP A 61 2.15 -12.63 6.59
C ASP A 61 1.17 -12.51 7.77
N GLY A 62 1.11 -11.32 8.39
CA GLY A 62 0.24 -11.00 9.50
C GLY A 62 -1.25 -11.05 9.17
N GLY A 63 -2.07 -11.00 10.22
CA GLY A 63 -3.52 -11.22 10.13
C GLY A 63 -4.26 -10.27 9.20
N PHE A 64 -3.82 -9.01 9.07
CA PHE A 64 -4.41 -8.06 8.13
C PHE A 64 -4.23 -8.52 6.69
N LEU A 65 -2.98 -8.73 6.25
CA LEU A 65 -2.71 -9.12 4.87
C LEU A 65 -3.23 -10.53 4.58
N GLY A 66 -3.24 -11.42 5.57
CA GLY A 66 -3.84 -12.75 5.47
C GLY A 66 -5.30 -12.71 4.99
N ARG A 67 -6.13 -11.82 5.56
CA ARG A 67 -7.54 -11.64 5.15
C ARG A 67 -7.68 -11.15 3.72
N LEU A 68 -6.87 -10.18 3.31
CA LEU A 68 -6.90 -9.65 1.94
C LEU A 68 -6.38 -10.69 0.94
N ARG A 69 -5.37 -11.48 1.30
CA ARG A 69 -4.87 -12.58 0.47
C ARG A 69 -5.94 -13.66 0.28
N GLU A 70 -6.72 -13.98 1.32
CA GLU A 70 -7.83 -14.92 1.21
C GLU A 70 -8.88 -14.44 0.20
N GLU A 71 -9.31 -13.18 0.28
CA GLU A 71 -10.22 -12.60 -0.72
C GLU A 71 -9.60 -12.60 -2.12
N SER A 72 -8.33 -12.22 -2.23
CA SER A 72 -7.61 -12.17 -3.51
C SER A 72 -7.51 -13.54 -4.20
N ARG A 73 -7.60 -14.67 -3.49
CA ARG A 73 -7.61 -16.01 -4.13
C ARG A 73 -8.84 -16.24 -5.00
N ASN A 74 -9.94 -15.54 -4.72
CA ASN A 74 -11.23 -15.80 -5.36
C ASN A 74 -11.39 -15.06 -6.71
N ASN A 75 -10.45 -14.18 -7.07
CA ASN A 75 -10.55 -13.36 -8.28
C ASN A 75 -9.19 -13.05 -8.91
N GLY A 76 -9.20 -12.40 -10.08
CA GLY A 76 -8.00 -11.98 -10.81
C GLY A 76 -7.51 -10.57 -10.49
N LEU A 77 -8.14 -9.87 -9.54
CA LEU A 77 -7.85 -8.48 -9.20
C LEU A 77 -6.42 -8.36 -8.65
N THR A 78 -5.69 -7.38 -9.15
CA THR A 78 -4.47 -6.91 -8.50
C THR A 78 -4.84 -5.82 -7.51
N THR A 79 -4.53 -5.98 -6.23
CA THR A 79 -4.78 -4.96 -5.21
C THR A 79 -3.47 -4.37 -4.72
N VAL A 80 -3.34 -3.06 -4.77
CA VAL A 80 -2.18 -2.31 -4.26
C VAL A 80 -2.59 -1.53 -3.04
N LEU A 81 -1.82 -1.63 -1.96
CA LEU A 81 -2.05 -0.93 -0.69
C LEU A 81 -0.73 -0.73 0.06
N THR A 82 -0.75 -0.03 1.19
CA THR A 82 0.41 -0.04 2.10
C THR A 82 0.05 -0.41 3.54
N ILE A 83 1.01 -1.06 4.20
CA ILE A 83 0.98 -1.42 5.62
C ILE A 83 2.33 -1.10 6.27
N HIS A 84 2.33 -0.87 7.58
CA HIS A 84 3.58 -0.81 8.34
C HIS A 84 4.03 -2.23 8.68
N VAL A 85 5.26 -2.58 8.29
CA VAL A 85 5.91 -3.86 8.58
C VAL A 85 7.05 -3.62 9.57
N PRO A 86 7.17 -4.36 10.69
CA PRO A 86 8.25 -4.19 11.64
C PRO A 86 9.64 -4.19 10.98
N SER A 87 10.49 -3.23 11.34
CA SER A 87 11.87 -3.11 10.82
C SER A 87 12.93 -3.14 11.93
N GLY A 88 12.49 -3.11 13.18
CA GLY A 88 13.33 -3.10 14.38
C GLY A 88 12.51 -2.78 15.63
N GLU A 89 13.18 -2.66 16.76
CA GLU A 89 12.50 -2.37 18.03
C GLU A 89 11.79 -1.00 17.98
N GLY A 90 10.45 -1.02 18.06
CA GLY A 90 9.62 0.18 18.04
C GLY A 90 9.59 0.92 16.70
N ARG A 91 10.08 0.30 15.61
CA ARG A 91 10.18 0.87 14.27
C ARG A 91 9.52 -0.03 13.22
N ALA A 92 9.07 0.58 12.14
CA ALA A 92 8.50 -0.13 11.00
C ALA A 92 8.91 0.51 9.67
N ALA A 93 8.87 -0.24 8.58
CA ALA A 93 8.89 0.31 7.23
C ALA A 93 7.45 0.49 6.72
N ASN A 94 7.18 1.61 6.03
CA ASN A 94 5.93 1.77 5.29
C ASN A 94 6.03 1.02 3.96
N THR A 95 5.43 -0.15 3.92
CA THR A 95 5.60 -1.12 2.83
C THR A 95 4.35 -1.13 1.96
N LEU A 96 4.50 -0.67 0.72
CA LEU A 96 3.55 -0.92 -0.35
C LEU A 96 3.62 -2.40 -0.74
N VAL A 97 2.46 -3.03 -0.88
CA VAL A 97 2.29 -4.41 -1.32
C VAL A 97 1.33 -4.46 -2.49
N ALA A 98 1.67 -5.28 -3.48
CA ALA A 98 0.74 -5.67 -4.53
C ALA A 98 0.38 -7.14 -4.33
N ILE A 99 -0.92 -7.43 -4.19
CA ILE A 99 -1.44 -8.80 -4.07
C ILE A 99 -2.24 -9.19 -5.30
N ARG A 100 -2.13 -10.45 -5.70
CA ARG A 100 -2.93 -11.04 -6.79
C ARG A 100 -3.04 -12.54 -6.60
N ARG A 101 -4.23 -13.11 -6.73
CA ARG A 101 -4.50 -14.56 -6.57
C ARG A 101 -3.97 -15.11 -5.23
N GLY A 102 -4.04 -14.30 -4.18
CA GLY A 102 -3.56 -14.66 -2.85
C GLY A 102 -2.05 -14.61 -2.66
N GLU A 103 -1.27 -14.16 -3.64
CA GLU A 103 0.17 -14.00 -3.55
C GLU A 103 0.58 -12.53 -3.49
N VAL A 104 1.66 -12.25 -2.75
CA VAL A 104 2.32 -10.94 -2.77
C VAL A 104 3.24 -10.91 -3.97
N ILE A 105 2.85 -10.21 -5.04
CA ILE A 105 3.57 -10.20 -6.32
C ILE A 105 4.61 -9.07 -6.39
N ALA A 106 4.50 -8.06 -5.53
CA ALA A 106 5.52 -7.01 -5.36
C ALA A 106 5.46 -6.40 -3.96
N GLN A 107 6.61 -5.92 -3.50
CA GLN A 107 6.78 -5.18 -2.25
C GLN A 107 7.71 -3.99 -2.49
N TYR A 108 7.43 -2.89 -1.83
CA TYR A 108 8.22 -1.67 -1.92
C TYR A 108 8.17 -0.90 -0.61
N GLN A 109 9.32 -0.68 0.01
CA GLN A 109 9.44 0.17 1.20
C GLN A 109 9.60 1.62 0.74
N LYS A 110 8.75 2.51 1.26
CA LYS A 110 8.72 3.94 0.95
C LYS A 110 10.11 4.56 1.04
N LEU A 111 10.58 5.14 -0.06
CA LEU A 111 11.90 5.81 -0.12
C LEU A 111 11.88 7.14 0.60
N HIS A 112 10.86 7.96 0.33
CA HIS A 112 10.83 9.34 0.81
C HIS A 112 9.89 9.47 2.00
N LEU A 113 10.45 9.63 3.20
CA LEU A 113 9.69 9.85 4.43
C LEU A 113 9.28 11.31 4.59
N TYR A 114 8.08 11.53 5.12
CA TYR A 114 7.56 12.87 5.36
C TYR A 114 8.03 13.43 6.71
N ASP A 115 8.99 14.36 6.65
CA ASP A 115 9.45 15.14 7.80
C ASP A 115 9.22 16.64 7.52
N ALA A 116 8.05 17.14 7.89
CA ALA A 116 7.72 18.56 7.75
C ALA A 116 6.66 19.01 8.75
N PHE A 117 6.66 20.31 9.06
CA PHE A 117 5.84 20.91 10.12
C PHE A 117 6.04 20.18 11.45
N ASN A 118 4.96 19.71 12.07
CA ASN A 118 4.99 18.98 13.34
C ASN A 118 4.95 17.45 13.14
N ILE A 119 5.09 16.97 11.90
CA ILE A 119 5.08 15.54 11.58
C ILE A 119 6.51 15.12 11.23
N GLN A 120 6.99 14.11 11.94
CA GLN A 120 8.28 13.49 11.68
C GLN A 120 8.07 11.98 11.51
N GLU A 121 7.81 11.54 10.28
CA GLU A 121 7.61 10.13 9.93
C GLU A 121 8.89 9.33 10.24
N SER A 122 10.07 9.89 10.00
CA SER A 122 11.36 9.24 10.25
C SER A 122 11.63 8.86 11.71
N ARG A 123 10.91 9.48 12.65
CA ARG A 123 11.04 9.18 14.08
C ARG A 123 10.78 7.70 14.37
N ARG A 124 9.85 7.07 13.65
CA ARG A 124 9.50 5.65 13.84
C ARG A 124 9.43 4.83 12.55
N VAL A 125 9.54 5.48 11.38
CA VAL A 125 9.52 4.78 10.10
C VAL A 125 10.92 4.72 9.50
N ASP A 126 11.32 3.54 9.02
CA ASP A 126 12.55 3.34 8.25
C ASP A 126 12.30 3.51 6.75
N ALA A 127 13.18 4.24 6.09
CA ALA A 127 13.13 4.44 4.65
C ALA A 127 13.60 3.19 3.90
N GLY A 128 12.99 2.91 2.76
CA GLY A 128 13.49 1.93 1.81
C GLY A 128 14.79 2.36 1.16
N LEU A 129 15.44 1.43 0.46
CA LEU A 129 16.70 1.66 -0.25
C LEU A 129 16.65 1.28 -1.74
N GLN A 130 15.49 0.86 -2.24
CA GLN A 130 15.35 0.28 -3.57
C GLN A 130 14.21 0.97 -4.33
N ILE A 131 14.43 1.23 -5.62
CA ILE A 131 13.38 1.68 -6.53
C ILE A 131 12.40 0.51 -6.73
N PRO A 132 11.08 0.76 -6.71
CA PRO A 132 10.09 -0.30 -6.89
C PRO A 132 10.18 -0.92 -8.29
N ALA A 133 9.97 -2.23 -8.34
CA ALA A 133 9.81 -2.93 -9.61
C ALA A 133 8.48 -2.55 -10.29
N LEU A 134 8.45 -2.63 -11.62
CA LEU A 134 7.20 -2.58 -12.37
C LEU A 134 6.46 -3.91 -12.26
N ILE A 135 5.14 -3.86 -12.15
CA ILE A 135 4.27 -5.03 -12.23
C ILE A 135 3.50 -5.03 -13.55
N ASP A 136 3.14 -6.21 -14.03
CA ASP A 136 2.22 -6.37 -15.15
C ASP A 136 0.80 -6.62 -14.65
N VAL A 137 -0.13 -5.79 -15.09
CA VAL A 137 -1.57 -5.94 -14.85
C VAL A 137 -2.29 -5.84 -16.19
N ASP A 138 -2.85 -6.97 -16.65
CA ASP A 138 -3.61 -7.03 -17.91
C ASP A 138 -2.80 -6.50 -19.12
N GLY A 139 -1.50 -6.81 -19.16
CA GLY A 139 -0.58 -6.36 -20.21
C GLY A 139 -0.11 -4.91 -20.10
N VAL A 140 -0.52 -4.20 -19.04
CA VAL A 140 -0.08 -2.82 -18.75
C VAL A 140 1.03 -2.84 -17.70
N ARG A 141 2.14 -2.16 -17.98
CA ARG A 141 3.27 -1.98 -17.07
C ARG A 141 2.95 -0.90 -16.04
N VAL A 142 2.74 -1.29 -14.79
CA VAL A 142 2.38 -0.39 -13.70
C VAL A 142 3.58 -0.10 -12.80
N GLY A 143 3.93 1.17 -12.63
CA GLY A 143 4.92 1.65 -11.67
C GLY A 143 4.30 1.95 -10.32
N LEU A 144 5.01 1.63 -9.24
CA LEU A 144 4.51 1.74 -7.87
C LEU A 144 5.17 2.93 -7.18
N MET A 145 4.39 3.78 -6.52
CA MET A 145 4.87 4.88 -5.67
C MET A 145 4.00 4.93 -4.42
N THR A 146 4.42 5.64 -3.37
CA THR A 146 3.55 5.88 -2.22
C THR A 146 3.64 7.31 -1.68
N CYS A 147 2.48 7.93 -1.48
CA CYS A 147 2.27 9.26 -0.91
C CYS A 147 3.36 10.30 -1.20
N TYR A 148 4.34 10.44 -0.30
CA TYR A 148 5.34 11.51 -0.37
C TYR A 148 6.32 11.35 -1.53
N ASP A 149 6.44 10.15 -2.08
CA ASP A 149 7.16 9.88 -3.34
C ASP A 149 6.69 10.79 -4.49
N LEU A 150 5.43 11.24 -4.48
CA LEU A 150 4.90 12.17 -5.49
C LEU A 150 5.70 13.47 -5.61
N ARG A 151 6.36 13.88 -4.52
CA ARG A 151 7.12 15.14 -4.47
C ARG A 151 8.50 15.03 -5.13
N PHE A 152 8.92 13.83 -5.52
CA PHE A 152 10.23 13.52 -6.07
C PHE A 152 10.07 13.07 -7.53
N PRO A 153 10.10 14.00 -8.51
CA PRO A 153 9.86 13.68 -9.91
C PRO A 153 10.83 12.64 -10.47
N GLU A 154 12.02 12.51 -9.88
CA GLU A 154 13.04 11.53 -10.26
C GLU A 154 12.54 10.10 -10.16
N LEU A 155 11.72 9.77 -9.16
CA LEU A 155 11.16 8.43 -9.02
C LEU A 155 10.13 8.14 -10.12
N ALA A 156 9.21 9.07 -10.36
CA ALA A 156 8.24 8.95 -11.45
C ALA A 156 8.93 8.83 -12.82
N LEU A 157 9.98 9.64 -13.05
CA LEU A 157 10.79 9.58 -14.25
C LEU A 157 11.52 8.24 -14.39
N SER A 158 12.14 7.74 -13.32
CA SER A 158 12.83 6.45 -13.32
C SER A 158 11.87 5.30 -13.67
N LEU A 159 10.65 5.30 -13.13
CA LEU A 159 9.64 4.29 -13.44
C LEU A 159 9.16 4.39 -14.88
N ALA A 160 8.91 5.60 -15.39
CA ALA A 160 8.54 5.83 -16.78
C ALA A 160 9.64 5.36 -17.75
N LEU A 161 10.91 5.70 -17.48
CA LEU A 161 12.06 5.23 -18.28
C LEU A 161 12.25 3.71 -18.22
N SER A 162 11.81 3.07 -17.14
CA SER A 162 11.79 1.61 -17.01
C SER A 162 10.63 0.94 -17.76
N GLY A 163 9.79 1.75 -18.43
CA GLY A 163 8.67 1.30 -19.24
C GLY A 163 7.33 1.27 -18.51
N ALA A 164 7.14 2.04 -17.43
CA ALA A 164 5.82 2.21 -16.82
C ALA A 164 4.89 2.98 -17.76
N GLU A 165 3.70 2.44 -17.99
CA GLU A 165 2.62 3.08 -18.74
C GLU A 165 1.68 3.86 -17.82
N ILE A 166 1.55 3.40 -16.56
CA ILE A 166 0.74 4.03 -15.51
C ILE A 166 1.51 3.98 -14.19
N LEU A 167 1.37 5.03 -13.38
CA LEU A 167 1.88 5.07 -12.01
C LEU A 167 0.70 5.00 -11.04
N VAL A 168 0.82 4.14 -10.02
CA VAL A 168 -0.12 4.10 -8.90
C VAL A 168 0.51 4.69 -7.65
N LEU A 169 -0.33 5.36 -6.86
CA LEU A 169 0.10 6.05 -5.66
C LEU A 169 -1.00 5.99 -4.60
N PRO A 170 -0.90 5.07 -3.63
CA PRO A 170 -1.69 5.12 -2.40
C PRO A 170 -1.35 6.40 -1.62
N PRO A 171 -2.30 7.32 -1.39
CA PRO A 171 -2.11 8.43 -0.47
C PRO A 171 -2.63 8.05 0.93
N ARG A 172 -2.23 8.79 1.98
CA ARG A 172 -2.98 8.74 3.25
C ARG A 172 -4.41 9.23 3.02
N GLY A 173 -5.38 8.42 3.43
CA GLY A 173 -6.80 8.80 3.52
C GLY A 173 -7.11 9.69 4.71
#